data_AF-A0A4Q5M648-F1
#
_entry.id   AF-A0A4Q5M648-F1
#
_cell.length_a   1.000
_cell.length_b   1.000
_cell.length_c   1.000
_cell.angle_alpha   90.00
_cell.angle_beta   90.00
_cell.angle_gamma   90.00
#
_symmetry.space_group_name_H-M   'P 1'
#
loop_
_entity.id
_entity.type
_entity.pdbx_description
1 polymer ?
#
loop_
_entity_poly.entity_id
_entity_poly.type
_entity_poly.pdbx_seq_one_letter_code
_entity_poly.pdbx_strand_id
1 'polypeptide(L)'
;MKKETTKKAFQAQILYALKKSEISPQEIVESDCKICLMIKIYGDLIHDKLKRFVGLLNKAKLKYNSSFSPKGGIINISVFKE
;
A
#
# COMPACT_ATOMS: atom_id res chain seq x y z
N MET A 1 -14.37 -7.60 21.67
CA MET A 1 -14.65 -7.81 20.22
C MET A 1 -14.28 -6.64 19.28
N LYS A 2 -13.95 -5.42 19.73
CA LYS A 2 -13.74 -4.27 18.81
C LYS A 2 -12.42 -4.26 18.01
N LYS A 3 -11.31 -4.83 18.54
CA LYS A 3 -9.96 -4.68 17.94
C LYS A 3 -9.76 -5.45 16.62
N GLU A 4 -10.41 -6.60 16.48
CA GLU A 4 -10.23 -7.50 15.33
C GLU A 4 -10.96 -7.01 14.08
N THR A 5 -12.16 -6.45 14.26
CA THR A 5 -12.96 -5.86 13.18
C THR A 5 -12.25 -4.68 12.51
N THR A 6 -11.57 -3.84 13.30
CA THR A 6 -10.80 -2.70 12.77
C THR A 6 -9.56 -3.14 11.98
N LYS A 7 -8.93 -4.27 12.36
CA LYS A 7 -7.78 -4.82 11.60
C LYS A 7 -8.23 -5.34 10.23
N LYS A 8 -9.32 -6.11 10.18
CA LYS A 8 -9.88 -6.63 8.91
C LYS A 8 -10.36 -5.48 8.00
N ALA A 9 -10.99 -4.45 8.56
CA ALA A 9 -11.42 -3.28 7.80
C ALA A 9 -10.24 -2.50 7.20
N PHE A 10 -9.17 -2.27 7.98
CA PHE A 10 -7.96 -1.60 7.52
C PHE A 10 -7.28 -2.36 6.38
N GLN A 11 -7.09 -3.68 6.56
CA GLN A 11 -6.50 -4.55 5.53
C GLN A 11 -7.34 -4.56 4.24
N ALA A 12 -8.67 -4.64 4.37
CA ALA A 12 -9.58 -4.63 3.23
C ALA A 12 -9.49 -3.33 2.41
N GLN A 13 -9.28 -2.18 3.05
CA GLN A 13 -9.10 -0.90 2.35
C GLN A 13 -7.81 -0.88 1.52
N ILE A 14 -6.72 -1.42 2.06
CA ILE A 14 -5.44 -1.50 1.33
C ILE A 14 -5.54 -2.48 0.17
N LEU A 15 -6.14 -3.66 0.37
CA LEU A 15 -6.35 -4.64 -0.70
C LEU A 15 -7.27 -4.08 -1.80
N TYR A 16 -8.30 -3.32 -1.43
CA TYR A 16 -9.15 -2.62 -2.39
C TYR A 16 -8.34 -1.60 -3.21
N ALA A 17 -7.49 -0.81 -2.54
CA ALA A 17 -6.65 0.18 -3.21
C ALA A 17 -5.68 -0.48 -4.20
N LEU A 18 -5.01 -1.56 -3.78
CA LEU A 18 -4.13 -2.36 -4.64
C LEU A 18 -4.86 -2.86 -5.89
N LYS A 19 -6.02 -3.51 -5.71
CA LYS A 19 -6.83 -4.03 -6.82
C LYS A 19 -7.26 -2.94 -7.80
N LYS A 20 -7.72 -1.78 -7.31
CA LYS A 20 -8.17 -0.66 -8.16
C LYS A 20 -7.03 0.08 -8.85
N SER A 21 -5.84 0.02 -8.28
CA SER A 21 -4.61 0.55 -8.87
C SER A 21 -3.88 -0.43 -9.80
N GLU A 22 -4.35 -1.68 -9.87
CA GLU A 22 -3.70 -2.76 -10.63
C GLU A 22 -2.22 -2.94 -10.25
N ILE A 23 -1.91 -2.73 -8.96
CA ILE A 23 -0.61 -2.98 -8.36
C ILE A 23 -0.63 -4.35 -7.70
N SER A 24 0.35 -5.17 -8.04
CA SER A 24 0.65 -6.42 -7.36
C SER A 24 1.99 -6.26 -6.63
N PRO A 25 1.97 -6.04 -5.31
CA PRO A 25 3.20 -6.00 -4.52
C PRO A 25 3.94 -7.34 -4.63
N GLN A 26 5.27 -7.28 -4.65
CA GLN A 26 6.11 -8.45 -4.52
C GLN A 26 5.98 -9.07 -3.12
N GLU A 27 5.80 -8.24 -2.10
CA GLU A 27 5.63 -8.67 -0.72
C GLU A 27 4.68 -7.74 0.04
N ILE A 28 3.92 -8.33 0.96
CA ILE A 28 3.05 -7.64 1.90
C ILE A 28 3.41 -8.13 3.30
N VAL A 29 3.92 -7.24 4.14
CA VAL A 29 4.24 -7.53 5.54
C VAL A 29 3.27 -6.79 6.44
N GLU A 30 2.50 -7.54 7.22
CA GLU A 30 1.50 -6.97 8.13
C GLU A 30 2.04 -6.89 9.56
N SER A 31 1.79 -5.77 10.21
CA SER A 31 2.00 -5.60 11.65
C SER A 31 0.73 -5.03 12.30
N ASP A 32 0.74 -4.89 13.63
CA ASP A 32 -0.43 -4.39 14.35
C ASP A 32 -0.73 -2.90 14.09
N CYS A 33 0.30 -2.12 13.70
CA CYS A 33 0.19 -0.69 13.47
C CYS A 33 0.34 -0.26 12.01
N LYS A 34 0.77 -1.16 11.10
CA LYS A 34 0.98 -0.83 9.69
C LYS A 34 0.95 -2.04 8.78
N ILE A 35 0.76 -1.80 7.49
CA ILE A 35 1.02 -2.75 6.41
C ILE A 35 2.13 -2.17 5.53
N CYS A 36 3.20 -2.95 5.35
CA CYS A 36 4.32 -2.62 4.48
C CYS A 36 4.15 -3.34 3.15
N LEU A 37 4.29 -2.62 2.05
CA LEU A 37 4.16 -3.11 0.69
C LEU A 37 5.49 -2.93 -0.01
N MET A 38 6.03 -4.01 -0.57
CA MET A 38 7.21 -3.95 -1.43
C MET A 38 6.76 -4.07 -2.89
N ILE A 39 6.93 -3.02 -3.68
CA ILE A 39 6.44 -2.94 -5.05
C ILE A 39 7.64 -2.79 -5.98
N LYS A 40 7.79 -3.71 -6.93
CA LYS A 40 8.82 -3.60 -7.95
C LYS A 40 8.36 -2.71 -9.09
N ILE A 41 9.19 -1.74 -9.44
CA ILE A 41 8.98 -0.79 -10.54
C ILE A 41 9.42 -1.45 -11.84
N TYR A 42 8.47 -1.65 -12.76
CA TYR A 42 8.75 -2.11 -14.11
C TYR A 42 8.05 -1.19 -15.12
N GLY A 43 8.83 -0.58 -16.02
CA GLY A 43 8.33 0.26 -17.10
C GLY A 43 7.63 1.55 -16.65
N ASP A 44 7.17 2.34 -17.61
CA ASP A 44 6.67 3.69 -17.36
C ASP A 44 5.26 3.71 -16.74
N LEU A 45 4.47 2.67 -17.00
CA LEU A 45 3.07 2.58 -16.55
C LEU A 45 2.91 2.44 -15.02
N ILE A 46 3.98 2.06 -14.31
CA ILE A 46 3.92 1.90 -12.86
C ILE A 46 3.72 3.24 -12.14
N HIS A 47 4.17 4.35 -12.73
CA HIS A 47 3.99 5.68 -12.14
C HIS A 47 2.51 6.04 -12.02
N ASP A 48 1.72 5.82 -13.08
CA ASP A 48 0.28 6.08 -13.08
C ASP A 48 -0.48 5.17 -12.10
N LYS A 49 -0.07 3.91 -12.01
CA LYS A 49 -0.63 2.96 -11.05
C LYS A 49 -0.36 3.40 -9.61
N LEU A 50 0.87 3.80 -9.29
CA LEU A 50 1.25 4.33 -7.97
C LEU A 50 0.49 5.61 -7.63
N LYS A 51 0.34 6.52 -8.60
CA LYS A 51 -0.45 7.75 -8.43
C LYS A 51 -1.92 7.43 -8.11
N ARG A 52 -2.52 6.45 -8.81
CA ARG A 52 -3.89 5.99 -8.52
C ARG A 52 -3.99 5.35 -7.14
N PHE A 53 -3.03 4.52 -6.77
CA PHE A 53 -2.97 3.87 -5.45
C PHE A 53 -2.92 4.89 -4.31
N VAL A 54 -1.98 5.84 -4.39
CA VAL A 54 -1.85 6.94 -3.43
C VAL A 54 -3.13 7.77 -3.35
N GLY A 55 -3.76 8.06 -4.49
CA GLY A 55 -5.05 8.76 -4.53
C GLY A 55 -6.16 8.05 -3.76
N LEU A 56 -6.20 6.72 -3.80
CA LEU A 56 -7.17 5.92 -3.04
C LEU A 56 -6.86 5.92 -1.54
N LEU A 57 -5.58 5.83 -1.16
CA LEU A 57 -5.17 5.96 0.24
C LEU A 57 -5.57 7.32 0.83
N ASN A 58 -5.30 8.40 0.09
CA ASN A 58 -5.68 9.76 0.49
C ASN A 58 -7.20 9.92 0.65
N LYS A 59 -8.00 9.37 -0.28
CA LYS A 59 -9.48 9.37 -0.17
C LYS A 59 -9.96 8.61 1.08
N ALA A 60 -9.29 7.53 1.43
CA ALA A 60 -9.55 6.75 2.65
C ALA A 60 -8.95 7.40 3.91
N LYS A 61 -8.28 8.55 3.79
CA LYS A 61 -7.56 9.25 4.87
C LYS A 61 -6.48 8.40 5.55
N LEU A 62 -5.91 7.43 4.82
CA LEU A 62 -4.86 6.56 5.36
C LEU A 62 -3.51 7.28 5.32
N LYS A 63 -2.81 7.29 6.46
CA LYS A 63 -1.43 7.78 6.54
C LYS A 63 -0.47 6.77 5.94
N TYR A 64 0.52 7.24 5.18
CA TYR A 64 1.56 6.37 4.63
C TYR A 64 2.90 7.11 4.50
N ASN A 65 3.98 6.33 4.42
CA ASN A 65 5.30 6.79 3.98
C ASN A 65 5.78 5.91 2.82
N SER A 66 6.78 6.39 2.09
CA SER A 66 7.39 5.59 1.03
C SER A 66 8.90 5.83 0.95
N SER A 67 9.62 4.80 0.51
CA SER A 67 11.04 4.89 0.18
C SER A 67 11.31 4.17 -1.14
N PHE A 68 12.32 4.64 -1.87
CA PHE A 68 12.74 4.04 -3.14
C PHE A 68 14.14 3.47 -3.00
N SER A 69 14.32 2.22 -3.43
CA SER A 69 15.59 1.52 -3.54
C SER A 69 15.98 1.41 -5.02
N PRO A 70 16.94 2.24 -5.49
CA PRO A 70 17.36 2.25 -6.90
C PRO A 70 17.98 0.93 -7.33
N LYS A 71 18.76 0.28 -6.44
CA LYS A 71 19.49 -0.96 -6.73
C LYS A 71 18.57 -2.13 -7.10
N GLY A 72 17.34 -2.14 -6.57
CA GLY A 72 16.35 -3.17 -6.86
C GLY A 72 15.20 -2.71 -7.77
N GLY A 73 15.12 -1.41 -8.07
CA GLY A 73 13.92 -0.81 -8.65
C GLY A 73 12.70 -1.05 -7.76
N ILE A 74 12.84 -0.92 -6.44
CA ILE A 74 11.79 -1.26 -5.46
C ILE A 74 11.30 -0.01 -4.75
N ILE A 75 9.98 0.17 -4.67
CA ILE A 75 9.34 1.11 -3.77
C ILE A 75 8.78 0.35 -2.58
N ASN A 76 9.13 0.80 -1.39
CA ASN A 76 8.50 0.37 -0.16
C ASN A 76 7.45 1.41 0.24
N ILE A 77 6.22 0.97 0.56
CA ILE A 77 5.17 1.84 1.10
C ILE A 77 4.72 1.27 2.43
N SER A 78 4.83 2.03 3.52
CA SER A 78 4.20 1.66 4.79
C SER A 78 2.93 2.46 4.97
N VAL A 79 1.79 1.77 5.08
CA VAL A 79 0.49 2.39 5.38
C VAL A 79 0.17 2.13 6.85
N PHE A 80 -0.19 3.17 7.59
CA PHE A 80 -0.39 3.12 9.04
C PHE A 80 -1.87 2.99 9.39
N LYS A 81 -2.13 2.17 10.40
CA LYS A 81 -3.44 2.02 11.03
C LYS A 81 -3.58 3.16 12.05
N GLU A 82 -4.46 4.11 11.77
CA GLU A 82 -4.79 5.20 12.71
C GLU A 82 -5.49 4.70 13.98
#